data_AF-A0A2V5TTG3-F1
#
_entry.id   AF-A0A2V5TTG3-F1
#
_cell.length_a   1.000
_cell.length_b   1.000
_cell.length_c   1.000
_cell.angle_alpha   90.00
_cell.angle_beta   90.00
_cell.angle_gamma   90.00
#
_symmetry.space_group_name_H-M   'P 1'
#
loop_
_entity.id
_entity.type
_entity.pdbx_description
1 polymer ?
#
loop_
_entity_poly.entity_id
_entity_poly.type
_entity_poly.pdbx_seq_one_letter_code
_entity_poly.pdbx_strand_id
1 'polypeptide(L)'
;FREKNVPFGVSQVVVVEMREVATQLVKLLAALVMAEVNVHFAYPLLIRPRGFAAIALHVDDTECASSVLIGEGFKMLSQDDITR
;
A
#
# COMPACT_ATOMS: atom_id res chain seq x y z
N PHE A 1 -22.44 -7.32 3.85
CA PHE A 1 -22.48 -6.76 2.49
C PHE A 1 -23.21 -7.69 1.51
N ARG A 2 -22.70 -8.91 1.26
CA ARG A 2 -23.42 -9.91 0.41
C ARG A 2 -24.83 -10.27 0.90
N GLU A 3 -25.03 -10.44 2.20
CA GLU A 3 -26.35 -10.81 2.76
C GLU A 3 -27.41 -9.70 2.71
N LYS A 4 -27.03 -8.44 2.44
CA LYS A 4 -27.95 -7.30 2.39
C LYS A 4 -28.22 -6.76 0.97
N ASN A 5 -27.77 -7.45 -0.07
CA ASN A 5 -27.86 -7.00 -1.48
C ASN A 5 -27.30 -5.58 -1.72
N VAL A 6 -26.30 -5.16 -0.93
CA VAL A 6 -25.64 -3.88 -1.12
C VAL A 6 -24.53 -4.05 -2.17
N PRO A 7 -24.52 -3.27 -3.27
CA PRO A 7 -23.44 -3.32 -4.25
C PRO A 7 -22.08 -2.98 -3.62
N PHE A 8 -21.06 -3.78 -3.91
CA PHE A 8 -19.69 -3.53 -3.45
C PHE A 8 -18.67 -4.01 -4.48
N GLY A 9 -17.48 -3.40 -4.46
CA GLY A 9 -16.32 -3.81 -5.23
C GLY A 9 -15.18 -4.26 -4.31
N VAL A 10 -14.31 -5.12 -4.83
CA VAL A 10 -13.08 -5.57 -4.16
C VAL A 10 -11.93 -5.25 -5.09
N SER A 11 -10.84 -4.71 -4.55
CA SER A 11 -9.62 -4.44 -5.31
C SER A 11 -8.40 -4.92 -4.53
N GLN A 12 -7.39 -5.38 -5.28
CA GLN A 12 -6.07 -5.71 -4.74
C GLN A 12 -5.29 -4.42 -4.51
N VAL A 13 -4.64 -4.32 -3.36
CA VAL A 13 -3.83 -3.16 -2.99
C VAL A 13 -2.54 -3.61 -2.37
N VAL A 14 -1.47 -2.84 -2.59
CA VAL A 14 -0.22 -2.98 -1.85
C VAL A 14 -0.24 -2.01 -0.67
N VAL A 15 0.20 -2.48 0.49
CA VAL A 15 0.23 -1.65 1.70
C VAL A 15 1.64 -1.57 2.24
N VAL A 16 2.11 -0.36 2.49
CA VAL A 16 3.48 -0.08 2.93
C VAL A 16 3.48 0.63 4.28
N GLU A 17 4.28 0.14 5.23
CA GLU A 17 4.58 0.80 6.50
C GLU A 17 5.70 1.84 6.31
N MET A 18 5.49 3.06 6.84
CA MET A 18 6.43 4.17 6.80
C MET A 18 6.75 4.67 8.21
N ARG A 19 8.04 4.70 8.54
CA ARG A 19 8.60 5.27 9.77
C ARG A 19 8.81 6.78 9.68
N GLU A 20 9.27 7.27 8.53
CA GLU A 20 9.51 8.69 8.27
C GLU A 20 8.78 9.09 6.99
N VAL A 21 7.53 9.52 7.13
CA VAL A 21 6.60 9.73 6.00
C VAL A 21 7.17 10.66 4.93
N ALA A 22 7.79 11.78 5.32
CA ALA A 22 8.25 12.80 4.38
C ALA A 22 9.33 12.28 3.42
N THR A 23 10.28 11.49 3.90
CA THR A 23 11.36 10.95 3.06
C THR A 23 10.95 9.66 2.39
N GLN A 24 10.21 8.81 3.09
CA GLN A 24 9.85 7.48 2.61
C GLN A 24 8.76 7.51 1.54
N LEU A 25 7.82 8.45 1.58
CA LEU A 25 6.81 8.59 0.53
C LEU A 25 7.44 9.00 -0.81
N VAL A 26 8.37 9.94 -0.79
CA VAL A 26 9.09 10.36 -2.01
C VAL A 26 9.90 9.20 -2.57
N LYS A 27 10.62 8.48 -1.71
CA LYS A 27 11.39 7.30 -2.12
C LYS A 27 10.49 6.20 -2.70
N LEU A 28 9.34 5.94 -2.08
CA LEU A 28 8.35 4.97 -2.53
C LEU A 28 7.83 5.33 -3.92
N LEU A 29 7.40 6.57 -4.12
CA LEU A 29 6.85 7.02 -5.40
C LEU A 29 7.92 7.02 -6.49
N ALA A 30 9.15 7.41 -6.16
CA ALA A 30 10.27 7.32 -7.09
C ALA A 30 10.54 5.87 -7.53
N ALA A 31 10.49 4.91 -6.60
CA ALA A 31 10.68 3.49 -6.90
C ALA A 31 9.60 2.96 -7.86
N LEU A 32 8.33 3.32 -7.63
CA LEU A 32 7.22 2.93 -8.52
C LEU A 32 7.37 3.56 -9.92
N VAL A 33 7.76 4.83 -9.99
CA VAL A 33 8.01 5.52 -11.27
C VAL A 33 9.17 4.87 -12.05
N MET A 34 10.28 4.54 -11.38
CA MET A 34 11.42 3.87 -12.02
C MET A 34 11.08 2.47 -12.53
N ALA A 35 10.10 1.82 -11.90
CA ALA A 35 9.60 0.50 -12.30
C ALA A 35 8.46 0.56 -13.33
N GLU A 36 8.12 1.76 -13.81
CA GLU A 36 7.00 1.99 -14.74
C GLU A 36 5.64 1.50 -14.20
N VAL A 37 5.47 1.52 -12.87
CA VAL A 37 4.22 1.14 -12.19
C VAL A 37 3.36 2.37 -11.95
N ASN A 38 2.13 2.35 -12.46
CA ASN A 38 1.18 3.45 -12.28
C ASN A 38 0.40 3.31 -10.97
N VAL A 39 0.23 4.42 -10.25
CA VAL A 39 -0.62 4.49 -9.06
C VAL A 39 -1.99 5.02 -9.46
N HIS A 40 -3.02 4.18 -9.34
CA HIS A 40 -4.41 4.57 -9.60
C HIS A 40 -5.01 5.39 -8.45
N PHE A 41 -4.76 4.95 -7.22
CA PHE A 41 -5.15 5.70 -6.02
C PHE A 41 -4.30 5.29 -4.82
N ALA A 42 -4.16 6.24 -3.89
CA ALA A 42 -3.45 6.06 -2.65
C ALA A 42 -4.36 6.49 -1.49
N TYR A 43 -4.37 5.73 -0.41
CA TYR A 43 -5.14 6.05 0.78
C TYR A 43 -4.30 5.86 2.04
N PRO A 44 -4.15 6.88 2.90
CA PRO A 44 -3.48 6.71 4.18
C PRO A 44 -4.34 5.83 5.09
N LEU A 45 -3.71 4.90 5.79
CA LEU A 45 -4.37 4.12 6.82
C LEU A 45 -4.25 4.85 8.15
N LEU A 46 -5.36 4.94 8.89
CA LEU A 46 -5.36 5.44 10.26
C LEU A 46 -4.41 4.58 11.10
N ILE A 47 -3.57 5.26 11.90
CA ILE A 47 -2.43 4.69 12.63
C ILE A 47 -2.81 3.38 13.33
N ARG A 48 -2.11 2.30 12.99
CA ARG A 48 -2.36 0.90 13.40
C ARG A 48 -1.09 0.30 14.07
N PRO A 49 -1.12 -0.88 14.74
CA PRO A 49 -0.73 -1.12 16.15
C PRO A 49 0.69 -0.79 16.62
N ARG A 50 1.59 -0.29 15.76
CA ARG A 50 3.00 -0.02 16.05
C ARG A 50 3.36 1.47 16.09
N GLY A 51 2.38 2.34 15.83
CA GLY A 51 2.58 3.80 15.83
C GLY A 51 3.22 4.36 14.56
N PHE A 52 3.43 3.51 13.54
CA PHE A 52 3.92 3.94 12.23
C PHE A 52 2.78 4.26 11.28
N ALA A 53 3.03 5.17 10.34
CA ALA A 53 2.11 5.46 9.27
C ALA A 53 2.07 4.29 8.28
N ALA A 54 0.94 4.11 7.62
CA ALA A 54 0.84 3.17 6.51
C ALA A 54 0.02 3.78 5.37
N ILE A 55 0.34 3.39 4.14
CA ILE A 55 -0.38 3.82 2.94
C ILE A 55 -0.77 2.59 2.13
N ALA A 56 -2.03 2.54 1.73
CA ALA A 56 -2.54 1.56 0.77
C ALA A 56 -2.53 2.18 -0.62
N LEU A 57 -2.01 1.45 -1.60
CA LEU A 57 -1.85 1.88 -2.98
C LEU A 57 -2.54 0.85 -3.88
N HIS A 58 -3.42 1.31 -4.73
CA HIS A 58 -3.87 0.53 -5.88
C HIS A 58 -3.03 0.91 -7.08
N VAL A 59 -2.40 -0.10 -7.66
CA VAL A 59 -1.45 0.02 -8.77
C VAL A 59 -1.88 -0.90 -9.90
N ASP A 60 -1.40 -0.64 -11.11
CA ASP A 60 -1.65 -1.47 -12.29
C ASP A 60 -0.94 -2.83 -12.21
N ASP A 61 0.26 -2.90 -11.64
CA ASP A 61 1.00 -4.14 -11.38
C ASP A 61 1.40 -4.27 -9.90
N THR A 62 0.63 -5.06 -9.15
CA THR A 62 0.88 -5.28 -7.71
C THR A 62 2.10 -6.16 -7.43
N GLU A 63 2.47 -7.06 -8.35
CA GLU A 63 3.62 -7.96 -8.18
C GLU A 63 4.92 -7.21 -8.39
N CYS A 64 5.01 -6.43 -9.47
CA CYS A 64 6.14 -5.54 -9.75
C CYS A 64 6.31 -4.51 -8.62
N ALA A 65 5.23 -3.83 -8.22
CA ALA A 65 5.25 -2.87 -7.12
C ALA A 65 5.81 -3.49 -5.84
N SER A 66 5.30 -4.67 -5.47
CA SER A 66 5.75 -5.37 -4.26
C SER A 66 7.23 -5.75 -4.33
N SER A 67 7.67 -6.30 -5.47
CA SER A 67 9.06 -6.71 -5.69
C SER A 67 10.03 -5.51 -5.55
N VAL A 68 9.72 -4.40 -6.22
CA VAL A 68 10.56 -3.20 -6.23
C VAL A 68 10.58 -2.54 -4.85
N LEU A 69 9.42 -2.41 -4.20
CA LEU A 69 9.34 -1.81 -2.86
C LEU A 69 10.06 -2.64 -1.80
N ILE A 70 9.96 -3.97 -1.86
CA ILE A 70 10.75 -4.87 -1.00
C ILE A 70 12.25 -4.69 -1.28
N GLY A 71 12.65 -4.61 -2.55
CA GLY A 71 14.05 -4.36 -2.94
C GLY A 71 14.59 -3.03 -2.40
N GLU A 72 13.75 -2.01 -2.31
CA GLU A 72 14.07 -0.70 -1.73
C GLU A 72 14.05 -0.66 -0.19
N GLY A 73 13.77 -1.79 0.47
CA GLY A 73 13.76 -1.96 1.91
C GLY A 73 12.46 -1.53 2.60
N PHE A 74 11.37 -1.37 1.84
CA PHE A 74 10.07 -1.10 2.43
C PHE A 74 9.48 -2.36 3.05
N LYS A 75 8.73 -2.16 4.13
CA LYS A 75 7.97 -3.24 4.77
C LYS A 75 6.55 -3.25 4.23
N MET A 76 6.20 -4.35 3.57
CA MET A 76 4.84 -4.62 3.13
C MET A 76 3.99 -5.09 4.31
N LEU A 77 2.73 -4.65 4.36
CA LEU A 77 1.75 -5.08 5.35
C LEU A 77 0.74 -6.03 4.71
N SER A 78 0.47 -7.13 5.40
CA SER A 78 -0.55 -8.10 5.05
C SER A 78 -1.92 -7.71 5.61
N GLN A 79 -2.98 -8.40 5.18
CA GLN A 79 -4.31 -8.22 5.75
C GLN A 79 -4.35 -8.49 7.26
N ASP A 80 -3.53 -9.41 7.76
CA ASP A 80 -3.46 -9.76 9.19
C ASP A 80 -2.78 -8.66 10.03
N ASP A 81 -1.82 -7.93 9.43
CA ASP A 81 -1.19 -6.77 10.07
C ASP A 81 -2.17 -5.59 10.21
N ILE A 82 -3.20 -5.56 9.36
CA ILE A 82 -4.14 -4.45 9.23
C ILE A 82 -5.43 -4.74 9.97
N THR A 83 -5.95 -5.96 9.97
CA THR A 83 -7.29 -6.26 10.52
C THR A 83 -7.35 -6.38 12.05
N ARG A 84 -6.22 -6.32 12.75
CA ARG A 84 -6.12 -6.40 14.22
C ARG A 84 -6.24 -5.05 14.93
#